data_AF-K9QVR5-F1
#
_entry.id   AF-K9QVR5-F1
#
_cell.length_a   1.000
_cell.length_b   1.000
_cell.length_c   1.000
_cell.angle_alpha   90.00
_cell.angle_beta   90.00
_cell.angle_gamma   90.00
#
_symmetry.space_group_name_H-M   'P 1'
#
loop_
_entity.id
_entity.type
_entity.pdbx_description
1 polymer ?
#
loop_
_entity_poly.entity_id
_entity_poly.type
_entity_poly.pdbx_seq_one_letter_code
_entity_poly.pdbx_strand_id
1 'polypeptide(L)'
;MKNINRVAIVGGTHGNEFTGAYLIKKLEKFPHLIQQYNFEAFTLLGNPKAFAVGKRYIEKDLNRCFFNQDLQDATLNSYEDSRAKSIFQMLVQSGEFQVDVIIDVHSTTANMGLSIILGNQHPFLLKLAAYLSEINPLVKVCYTQAEKGSNFLRSLCELGIVIEVGPVAQGVLNAEWFQKTEELIFTILNYIENSNQGVIPKTNNTLTFYKYLEAIDYPRNAAGELQAMIHPRLQFRDYEPLNPGEPMFLTLDGQAIAYQGTSTVYPIFINEAAYYEKGIAMYFTEKQQLSI
;
A
#
# COMPACT_ATOMS: atom_id res chain seq x y z
N MET A 1 24.54 -9.40 -1.18
CA MET A 1 23.11 -9.64 -0.87
C MET A 1 22.77 -11.04 -1.33
N LYS A 2 21.83 -11.72 -0.68
CA LYS A 2 21.26 -12.97 -1.22
C LYS A 2 20.55 -12.63 -2.53
N ASN A 3 20.70 -13.46 -3.57
CA ASN A 3 19.95 -13.27 -4.82
C ASN A 3 18.45 -13.45 -4.54
N ILE A 4 17.64 -12.56 -5.13
CA ILE A 4 16.19 -12.66 -5.15
C ILE A 4 15.82 -13.61 -6.29
N ASN A 5 15.23 -14.75 -5.97
CA ASN A 5 14.89 -15.77 -6.96
C ASN A 5 13.39 -15.84 -7.25
N ARG A 6 12.54 -15.38 -6.33
CA ARG A 6 11.07 -15.44 -6.48
C ARG A 6 10.39 -14.15 -6.04
N VAL A 7 9.58 -13.58 -6.92
CA VAL A 7 8.83 -12.33 -6.70
C VAL A 7 7.35 -12.58 -6.94
N ALA A 8 6.52 -12.33 -5.92
CA ALA A 8 5.07 -12.38 -6.04
C ALA A 8 4.50 -10.99 -6.27
N ILE A 9 3.77 -10.81 -7.36
CA ILE A 9 2.98 -9.60 -7.64
C ILE A 9 1.54 -9.92 -7.27
N VAL A 10 1.04 -9.27 -6.23
CA VAL A 10 -0.30 -9.48 -5.69
C VAL A 10 -1.16 -8.29 -6.02
N GLY A 11 -2.38 -8.53 -6.51
CA GLY A 11 -3.35 -7.48 -6.78
C GLY A 11 -4.76 -7.96 -6.47
N GLY A 12 -5.67 -7.02 -6.21
CA GLY A 12 -7.02 -7.37 -5.80
C GLY A 12 -7.08 -8.03 -4.42
N THR A 13 -6.15 -7.69 -3.52
CA THR A 13 -6.25 -8.01 -2.08
C THR A 13 -7.56 -7.45 -1.53
N HIS A 14 -7.95 -6.26 -1.97
CA HIS A 14 -9.31 -5.75 -1.90
C HIS A 14 -10.00 -5.87 -3.27
N GLY A 15 -11.18 -6.48 -3.31
CA GLY A 15 -11.82 -6.86 -4.57
C GLY A 15 -12.39 -5.70 -5.39
N ASN A 16 -12.56 -4.51 -4.81
CA ASN A 16 -13.02 -3.31 -5.51
C ASN A 16 -11.88 -2.36 -5.94
N GLU A 17 -10.62 -2.73 -5.73
CA GLU A 17 -9.46 -1.98 -6.18
C GLU A 17 -8.98 -2.53 -7.54
N PHE A 18 -9.62 -2.06 -8.61
CA PHE A 18 -9.51 -2.65 -9.94
C PHE A 18 -8.13 -2.51 -10.58
N THR A 19 -7.35 -1.48 -10.26
CA THR A 19 -6.02 -1.27 -10.85
C THR A 19 -5.12 -2.49 -10.66
N GLY A 20 -4.93 -2.94 -9.41
CA GLY A 20 -4.14 -4.13 -9.11
C GLY A 20 -4.77 -5.40 -9.68
N ALA A 21 -6.07 -5.60 -9.50
CA ALA A 21 -6.75 -6.82 -9.94
C ALA A 21 -6.67 -7.03 -11.47
N TYR A 22 -6.91 -5.99 -12.27
CA TYR A 22 -6.81 -6.08 -13.73
C TYR A 22 -5.35 -6.12 -14.21
N LEU A 23 -4.39 -5.59 -13.45
CA LEU A 23 -2.98 -5.74 -13.78
C LEU A 23 -2.54 -7.20 -13.64
N ILE A 24 -2.99 -7.89 -12.59
CA ILE A 24 -2.86 -9.35 -12.47
C ILE A 24 -3.47 -10.05 -13.70
N LYS A 25 -4.69 -9.69 -14.12
CA LYS A 25 -5.32 -10.27 -15.32
C LYS A 25 -4.53 -10.01 -16.61
N LYS A 26 -3.92 -8.83 -16.75
CA LYS A 26 -3.06 -8.52 -17.90
C LYS A 26 -1.82 -9.40 -17.89
N LEU A 27 -1.13 -9.50 -16.77
CA LEU A 27 0.10 -10.28 -16.64
C LEU A 27 -0.15 -11.80 -16.77
N GLU A 28 -1.28 -12.32 -16.26
CA GLU A 28 -1.73 -13.70 -16.49
C GLU A 28 -1.95 -13.97 -18.00
N LYS A 29 -2.50 -12.99 -18.74
CA LYS A 29 -2.74 -13.10 -20.19
C LYS A 29 -1.46 -12.93 -21.02
N PHE A 30 -0.50 -12.14 -20.52
CA PHE A 30 0.74 -11.80 -21.22
C PHE A 30 1.96 -12.10 -20.33
N PRO A 31 2.23 -13.37 -20.00
CA PRO A 31 3.23 -13.74 -18.99
C PRO A 31 4.68 -13.39 -19.41
N HIS A 32 4.94 -13.27 -20.72
CA HIS A 32 6.24 -12.86 -21.26
C HIS A 32 6.71 -11.48 -20.74
N LEU A 33 5.79 -10.62 -20.29
CA LEU A 33 6.12 -9.30 -19.72
C LEU A 33 6.91 -9.42 -18.40
N ILE A 34 6.74 -10.53 -17.66
CA ILE A 34 7.40 -10.76 -16.36
C ILE A 34 8.25 -12.03 -16.33
N GLN A 35 8.20 -12.88 -17.36
CA GLN A 35 9.02 -14.11 -17.45
C GLN A 35 10.38 -13.91 -18.12
N GLN A 36 10.70 -12.67 -18.54
CA GLN A 36 11.96 -12.32 -19.18
C GLN A 36 13.15 -12.14 -18.20
N TYR A 37 12.90 -12.18 -16.89
CA TYR A 37 13.89 -11.96 -15.84
C TYR A 37 14.62 -13.25 -15.44
N ASN A 38 15.80 -13.13 -14.83
CA ASN A 38 16.60 -14.27 -14.33
C ASN A 38 16.10 -14.79 -12.96
N PHE A 39 14.94 -14.32 -12.51
CA PHE A 39 14.23 -14.78 -11.33
C PHE A 39 12.78 -15.08 -11.71
N GLU A 40 12.10 -15.91 -10.93
CA GLU A 40 10.69 -16.22 -11.13
C GLU A 40 9.81 -15.06 -10.64
N ALA A 41 9.18 -14.33 -11.55
CA ALA A 41 8.08 -13.42 -11.24
C ALA A 41 6.74 -14.08 -11.57
N PHE A 42 5.82 -14.07 -10.62
CA PHE A 42 4.48 -14.62 -10.83
C PHE A 42 3.41 -13.73 -10.18
N THR A 43 2.17 -13.93 -10.62
CA THR A 43 1.03 -13.14 -10.18
C THR A 43 0.10 -13.91 -9.25
N LEU A 44 -0.56 -13.18 -8.35
CA LEU A 44 -1.57 -13.73 -7.44
C LEU A 44 -2.75 -12.75 -7.31
N LEU A 45 -3.95 -13.22 -7.66
CA LEU A 45 -5.18 -12.50 -7.33
C LEU A 45 -5.49 -12.67 -5.84
N GLY A 46 -5.35 -11.61 -5.05
CA GLY A 46 -5.45 -11.65 -3.59
C GLY A 46 -6.79 -12.18 -3.07
N ASN A 47 -7.90 -11.55 -3.46
CA ASN A 47 -9.25 -11.93 -3.03
C ASN A 47 -10.20 -12.19 -4.22
N PRO A 48 -10.17 -13.41 -4.81
CA PRO A 48 -10.97 -13.72 -6.00
C PRO A 48 -12.48 -13.57 -5.81
N LYS A 49 -13.05 -13.99 -4.66
CA LYS A 49 -14.49 -13.85 -4.44
C LYS A 49 -14.92 -12.39 -4.26
N ALA A 50 -14.16 -11.60 -3.49
CA ALA A 50 -14.46 -10.18 -3.32
C ALA A 50 -14.37 -9.43 -4.66
N PHE A 51 -13.36 -9.77 -5.48
CA PHE A 51 -13.21 -9.24 -6.83
C PHE A 51 -14.39 -9.59 -7.73
N ALA A 52 -14.83 -10.86 -7.71
CA ALA A 52 -15.96 -11.30 -8.51
C ALA A 52 -17.28 -10.55 -8.22
N VAL A 53 -17.45 -10.06 -6.98
CA VAL A 53 -18.64 -9.28 -6.58
C VAL A 53 -18.38 -7.77 -6.50
N GLY A 54 -17.19 -7.30 -6.88
CA GLY A 54 -16.82 -5.89 -6.86
C GLY A 54 -16.87 -5.24 -5.47
N LYS A 55 -16.58 -6.00 -4.40
CA LYS A 55 -16.54 -5.51 -3.02
C LYS A 55 -15.12 -5.52 -2.47
N ARG A 56 -14.86 -4.70 -1.44
CA ARG A 56 -13.57 -4.70 -0.74
C ARG A 56 -13.22 -6.08 -0.19
N TYR A 57 -14.16 -6.71 0.50
CA TYR A 57 -14.08 -8.06 1.06
C TYR A 57 -15.47 -8.70 1.13
N ILE A 58 -15.55 -9.99 1.48
CA ILE A 58 -16.80 -10.73 1.69
C ILE A 58 -17.24 -10.66 3.16
N GLU A 59 -16.38 -11.07 4.10
CA GLU A 59 -16.71 -11.12 5.53
C GLU A 59 -15.86 -10.16 6.36
N LYS A 60 -14.55 -10.09 6.12
CA LYS A 60 -13.66 -9.14 6.80
C LYS A 60 -12.47 -8.72 5.93
N ASP A 61 -11.78 -7.67 6.31
CA ASP A 61 -10.66 -7.12 5.53
C ASP A 61 -9.50 -8.15 5.42
N LEU A 62 -9.25 -8.68 4.22
CA LEU A 62 -8.20 -9.67 3.96
C LEU A 62 -6.83 -9.15 4.40
N ASN A 63 -6.55 -7.87 4.19
CA ASN A 63 -5.29 -7.25 4.57
C ASN A 63 -5.19 -6.98 6.09
N ARG A 64 -6.00 -7.65 6.91
CA ARG A 64 -5.88 -7.70 8.38
C ARG A 64 -5.81 -9.15 8.91
N CYS A 65 -5.74 -10.14 8.02
CA CYS A 65 -5.85 -11.57 8.34
C CYS A 65 -4.51 -12.32 8.40
N PHE A 66 -3.37 -11.62 8.36
CA PHE A 66 -2.04 -12.25 8.24
C PHE A 66 -1.24 -12.26 9.54
N PHE A 67 -1.87 -12.15 10.71
CA PHE A 67 -1.18 -12.42 11.97
C PHE A 67 -0.66 -13.87 11.98
N ASN A 68 0.60 -14.08 12.38
CA ASN A 68 1.21 -15.42 12.40
C ASN A 68 0.39 -16.44 13.22
N GLN A 69 -0.19 -16.00 14.35
CA GLN A 69 -1.01 -16.85 15.20
C GLN A 69 -2.33 -17.26 14.50
N ASP A 70 -2.97 -16.32 13.80
CA ASP A 70 -4.24 -16.51 13.11
C ASP A 70 -4.09 -17.45 11.90
N LEU A 71 -2.94 -17.41 11.23
CA LEU A 71 -2.61 -18.29 10.10
C LEU A 71 -2.48 -19.76 10.51
N GLN A 72 -2.23 -20.06 11.79
CA GLN A 72 -2.18 -21.42 12.33
C GLN A 72 -3.46 -21.79 13.11
N ASP A 73 -4.33 -20.85 13.41
CA ASP A 73 -5.53 -21.07 14.19
C ASP A 73 -6.65 -21.69 13.34
N ALA A 74 -6.91 -22.99 13.52
CA ALA A 74 -7.95 -23.71 12.78
C ALA A 74 -9.39 -23.23 13.06
N THR A 75 -9.62 -22.46 14.13
CA THR A 75 -10.95 -21.95 14.50
C THR A 75 -11.40 -20.75 13.66
N LEU A 76 -10.44 -19.99 13.13
CA LEU A 76 -10.70 -18.87 12.22
C LEU A 76 -11.08 -19.38 10.83
N ASN A 77 -12.36 -19.25 10.47
CA ASN A 77 -12.95 -19.91 9.31
C ASN A 77 -13.77 -18.98 8.39
N SER A 78 -13.68 -17.66 8.57
CA SER A 78 -14.20 -16.75 7.55
C SER A 78 -13.50 -17.02 6.22
N TYR A 79 -14.13 -16.61 5.13
CA TYR A 79 -13.58 -16.75 3.80
C TYR A 79 -12.23 -16.02 3.69
N GLU A 80 -12.08 -14.82 4.24
CA GLU A 80 -10.79 -14.13 4.25
C GLU A 80 -9.74 -14.79 5.16
N ASP A 81 -10.12 -15.41 6.28
CA ASP A 81 -9.18 -16.24 7.09
C ASP A 81 -8.66 -17.42 6.29
N SER A 82 -9.58 -18.17 5.68
CA SER A 82 -9.26 -19.32 4.83
C SER A 82 -8.40 -18.89 3.64
N ARG A 83 -8.69 -17.72 3.07
CA ARG A 83 -7.90 -17.16 1.97
C ARG A 83 -6.50 -16.75 2.42
N ALA A 84 -6.35 -16.09 3.57
CA ALA A 84 -5.06 -15.71 4.12
C ALA A 84 -4.17 -16.94 4.38
N LYS A 85 -4.73 -18.02 4.95
CA LYS A 85 -4.03 -19.31 5.13
C LYS A 85 -3.58 -19.92 3.80
N SER A 86 -4.44 -19.90 2.79
CA SER A 86 -4.11 -20.38 1.45
C SER A 86 -2.97 -19.56 0.81
N ILE A 87 -3.02 -18.22 0.93
CA ILE A 87 -1.96 -17.33 0.44
C ILE A 87 -0.65 -17.61 1.19
N PHE A 88 -0.70 -17.75 2.51
CA PHE A 88 0.47 -18.08 3.32
C PHE A 88 1.13 -19.40 2.90
N GLN A 89 0.33 -20.42 2.59
CA GLN A 89 0.84 -21.69 2.06
C GLN A 89 1.53 -21.53 0.69
N MET A 90 0.95 -20.72 -0.19
CA MET A 90 1.50 -20.43 -1.53
C MET A 90 2.81 -19.64 -1.48
N LEU A 91 2.92 -18.68 -0.56
CA LEU A 91 4.03 -17.72 -0.53
C LEU A 91 5.16 -18.11 0.43
N VAL A 92 4.86 -18.80 1.54
CA VAL A 92 5.81 -19.00 2.65
C VAL A 92 6.10 -20.46 2.96
N GLN A 93 5.07 -21.29 3.18
CA GLN A 93 5.27 -22.63 3.75
C GLN A 93 5.85 -23.69 2.79
N SER A 94 6.09 -23.36 1.54
CA SER A 94 6.59 -24.33 0.56
C SER A 94 8.12 -24.50 0.56
N GLY A 95 8.82 -24.11 1.64
CA GLY A 95 10.25 -24.39 1.88
C GLY A 95 11.17 -23.81 0.80
N GLU A 96 11.53 -24.63 -0.19
CA GLU A 96 12.31 -24.23 -1.38
C GLU A 96 11.58 -23.18 -2.24
N PHE A 97 10.27 -23.06 -2.08
CA PHE A 97 9.41 -22.15 -2.82
C PHE A 97 8.97 -20.94 -1.96
N GLN A 98 9.73 -20.56 -0.93
CA GLN A 98 9.46 -19.29 -0.25
C GLN A 98 9.72 -18.11 -1.19
N VAL A 99 8.83 -17.12 -1.21
CA VAL A 99 9.05 -15.89 -1.99
C VAL A 99 10.05 -14.97 -1.31
N ASP A 100 10.97 -14.40 -2.09
CA ASP A 100 11.96 -13.46 -1.58
C ASP A 100 11.42 -12.02 -1.56
N VAL A 101 10.43 -11.68 -2.40
CA VAL A 101 9.80 -10.35 -2.48
C VAL A 101 8.29 -10.49 -2.69
N ILE A 102 7.51 -9.63 -2.01
CA ILE A 102 6.07 -9.45 -2.25
C ILE A 102 5.82 -8.00 -2.67
N ILE A 103 5.14 -7.81 -3.80
CA ILE A 103 4.65 -6.51 -4.26
C ILE A 103 3.12 -6.57 -4.21
N ASP A 104 2.52 -5.96 -3.19
CA ASP A 104 1.06 -5.93 -3.02
C ASP A 104 0.49 -4.61 -3.54
N VAL A 105 -0.36 -4.66 -4.56
CA VAL A 105 -0.85 -3.50 -5.30
C VAL A 105 -2.27 -3.15 -4.84
N HIS A 106 -2.40 -1.94 -4.30
CA HIS A 106 -3.64 -1.35 -3.79
C HIS A 106 -4.02 -0.11 -4.59
N SER A 107 -5.26 0.34 -4.43
CA SER A 107 -5.68 1.67 -4.90
C SER A 107 -6.47 2.39 -3.82
N THR A 108 -6.33 3.71 -3.78
CA THR A 108 -6.99 4.58 -2.80
C THR A 108 -7.79 5.68 -3.50
N THR A 109 -8.90 6.10 -2.87
CA THR A 109 -9.65 7.28 -3.29
C THR A 109 -8.96 8.60 -2.93
N ALA A 110 -7.95 8.56 -2.05
CA ALA A 110 -7.13 9.72 -1.68
C ALA A 110 -6.13 10.09 -2.78
N ASN A 111 -5.67 11.33 -2.82
CA ASN A 111 -4.78 11.83 -3.88
C ASN A 111 -3.31 11.53 -3.60
N MET A 112 -2.99 10.26 -3.34
CA MET A 112 -1.64 9.85 -2.92
C MET A 112 -0.63 9.74 -4.07
N GLY A 113 -1.07 9.85 -5.32
CA GLY A 113 -0.20 9.61 -6.47
C GLY A 113 0.28 8.16 -6.52
N LEU A 114 1.56 7.95 -6.87
CA LEU A 114 2.23 6.65 -6.73
C LEU A 114 2.92 6.61 -5.37
N SER A 115 2.60 5.64 -4.54
CA SER A 115 3.13 5.57 -3.19
C SER A 115 3.70 4.19 -2.87
N ILE A 116 4.94 4.14 -2.40
CA ILE A 116 5.57 2.93 -1.88
C ILE A 116 5.44 2.94 -0.37
N ILE A 117 4.72 1.99 0.21
CA ILE A 117 4.58 1.85 1.65
C ILE A 117 5.51 0.75 2.15
N LEU A 118 6.51 1.16 2.93
CA LEU A 118 7.49 0.29 3.55
C LEU A 118 7.05 -0.11 4.96
N GLY A 119 7.31 -1.38 5.28
CA GLY A 119 7.01 -1.95 6.60
C GLY A 119 8.18 -2.09 7.55
N ASN A 120 9.38 -2.04 7.00
CA ASN A 120 10.64 -2.15 7.72
C ASN A 120 11.70 -1.33 6.98
N GLN A 121 12.86 -1.17 7.60
CA GLN A 121 13.98 -0.39 7.05
C GLN A 121 15.06 -1.31 6.44
N HIS A 122 14.66 -2.44 5.85
CA HIS A 122 15.62 -3.35 5.23
C HIS A 122 16.42 -2.58 4.14
N PRO A 123 17.77 -2.65 4.13
CA PRO A 123 18.60 -1.81 3.26
C PRO A 123 18.27 -1.92 1.77
N PHE A 124 17.88 -3.11 1.30
CA PHE A 124 17.43 -3.30 -0.08
C PHE A 124 16.18 -2.47 -0.41
N LEU A 125 15.18 -2.47 0.48
CA LEU A 125 13.93 -1.73 0.27
C LEU A 125 14.16 -0.23 0.29
N LEU A 126 15.02 0.26 1.19
CA LEU A 126 15.38 1.68 1.25
C LEU A 126 16.10 2.13 -0.04
N LYS A 127 17.04 1.32 -0.55
CA LYS A 127 17.74 1.60 -1.81
C LYS A 127 16.80 1.56 -3.02
N LEU A 128 15.90 0.58 -3.07
CA LEU A 128 14.85 0.53 -4.09
C LEU A 128 13.96 1.77 -4.02
N ALA A 129 13.45 2.13 -2.85
CA ALA A 129 12.57 3.28 -2.68
C ALA A 129 13.26 4.60 -3.07
N ALA A 130 14.54 4.77 -2.71
CA ALA A 130 15.32 5.94 -3.13
C ALA A 130 15.44 6.00 -4.65
N TYR A 131 15.81 4.89 -5.29
CA TYR A 131 15.90 4.81 -6.75
C TYR A 131 14.57 5.18 -7.42
N LEU A 132 13.45 4.58 -6.98
CA LEU A 132 12.13 4.84 -7.56
C LEU A 132 11.72 6.31 -7.41
N SER A 133 11.91 6.89 -6.23
CA SER A 133 11.56 8.30 -5.95
C SER A 133 12.46 9.31 -6.67
N GLU A 134 13.70 8.92 -7.00
CA GLU A 134 14.64 9.75 -7.74
C GLU A 134 14.31 9.79 -9.22
N ILE A 135 14.00 8.63 -9.83
CA ILE A 135 13.69 8.57 -11.26
C ILE A 135 12.25 8.99 -11.58
N ASN A 136 11.35 8.94 -10.61
CA ASN A 136 9.95 9.31 -10.78
C ASN A 136 9.47 10.22 -9.62
N PRO A 137 9.32 11.54 -9.85
CA PRO A 137 8.93 12.50 -8.80
C PRO A 137 7.50 12.31 -8.27
N LEU A 138 6.67 11.54 -9.00
CA LEU A 138 5.33 11.15 -8.53
C LEU A 138 5.40 10.10 -7.42
N VAL A 139 6.50 9.33 -7.33
CA VAL A 139 6.66 8.30 -6.31
C VAL A 139 6.95 8.95 -4.96
N LYS A 140 6.04 8.77 -4.01
CA LYS A 140 6.22 9.08 -2.60
C LYS A 140 6.52 7.81 -1.82
N VAL A 141 7.29 7.94 -0.74
CA VAL A 141 7.67 6.81 0.10
C VAL A 141 7.10 7.02 1.48
N CYS A 142 6.28 6.08 1.94
CA CYS A 142 5.73 6.05 3.28
C CYS A 142 6.45 5.00 4.10
N TYR A 143 6.68 5.29 5.37
CA TYR A 143 7.17 4.32 6.32
C TYR A 143 6.13 4.11 7.42
N THR A 144 5.56 2.90 7.45
CA THR A 144 4.71 2.43 8.55
C THR A 144 5.57 1.54 9.43
N GLN A 145 5.67 1.86 10.72
CA GLN A 145 6.35 0.96 11.64
C GLN A 145 5.50 -0.32 11.72
N ALA A 146 5.98 -1.42 11.16
CA ALA A 146 5.33 -2.70 11.41
C ALA A 146 5.45 -2.98 12.92
N GLU A 147 4.31 -3.06 13.60
CA GLU A 147 4.27 -3.70 14.91
C GLU A 147 4.85 -5.12 14.74
N LYS A 148 5.63 -5.58 15.72
CA LYS A 148 6.06 -6.98 15.74
C LYS A 148 4.81 -7.85 15.58
N GLY A 149 4.77 -8.66 14.52
CA GLY A 149 3.59 -9.46 14.19
C GLY A 149 2.54 -8.75 13.33
N SER A 150 2.91 -7.79 12.47
CA SER A 150 1.97 -7.15 11.51
C SER A 150 1.07 -8.14 10.75
N ASN A 151 -0.19 -7.75 10.56
CA ASN A 151 -1.26 -8.55 9.96
C ASN A 151 -1.56 -8.26 8.47
N PHE A 152 -0.65 -7.57 7.78
CA PHE A 152 -0.78 -7.25 6.37
C PHE A 152 -0.19 -8.37 5.49
N LEU A 153 -0.70 -8.53 4.28
CA LEU A 153 -0.22 -9.53 3.32
C LEU A 153 1.28 -9.36 3.03
N ARG A 154 1.71 -8.12 2.77
CA ARG A 154 3.12 -7.78 2.54
C ARG A 154 4.04 -8.22 3.69
N SER A 155 3.55 -8.36 4.91
CA SER A 155 4.34 -8.74 6.08
C SER A 155 4.72 -10.23 6.12
N LEU A 156 4.18 -11.04 5.20
CA LEU A 156 4.60 -12.44 5.03
C LEU A 156 6.05 -12.58 4.53
N CYS A 157 6.65 -11.52 4.01
CA CYS A 157 8.01 -11.50 3.50
C CYS A 157 8.76 -10.26 4.01
N GLU A 158 10.06 -10.41 4.32
CA GLU A 158 10.89 -9.28 4.77
C GLU A 158 11.01 -8.20 3.69
N LEU A 159 11.13 -8.58 2.42
CA LEU A 159 11.15 -7.65 1.28
C LEU A 159 9.75 -7.41 0.71
N GLY A 160 8.73 -7.34 1.58
CA GLY A 160 7.38 -6.98 1.21
C GLY A 160 7.18 -5.47 1.11
N ILE A 161 6.62 -5.01 0.00
CA ILE A 161 6.21 -3.61 -0.21
C ILE A 161 4.75 -3.54 -0.63
N VAL A 162 4.12 -2.40 -0.34
CA VAL A 162 2.84 -2.04 -0.95
C VAL A 162 3.07 -0.95 -1.98
N ILE A 163 2.47 -1.10 -3.14
CA ILE A 163 2.24 -0.02 -4.10
C ILE A 163 0.82 0.45 -3.89
N GLU A 164 0.66 1.69 -3.43
CA GLU A 164 -0.63 2.36 -3.31
C GLU A 164 -0.75 3.37 -4.45
N VAL A 165 -1.89 3.39 -5.16
CA VAL A 165 -2.13 4.33 -6.26
C VAL A 165 -3.46 5.06 -6.11
N GLY A 166 -3.42 6.39 -6.19
CA GLY A 166 -4.62 7.21 -6.07
C GLY A 166 -4.45 8.62 -6.61
N PRO A 167 -5.57 9.31 -6.92
CA PRO A 167 -6.92 8.95 -6.53
C PRO A 167 -7.60 8.09 -7.61
N VAL A 168 -8.14 6.94 -7.19
CA VAL A 168 -8.95 6.03 -8.01
C VAL A 168 -10.21 5.68 -7.22
N ALA A 169 -11.38 5.94 -7.81
CA ALA A 169 -12.63 5.51 -7.21
C ALA A 169 -12.72 3.97 -7.15
N GLN A 170 -13.28 3.44 -6.06
CA GLN A 170 -13.51 2.00 -5.92
C GLN A 170 -14.43 1.49 -7.05
N GLY A 171 -14.11 0.34 -7.63
CA GLY A 171 -14.83 -0.23 -8.77
C GLY A 171 -14.60 0.49 -10.10
N VAL A 172 -13.63 1.42 -10.17
CA VAL A 172 -13.25 2.11 -11.40
C VAL A 172 -11.84 1.69 -11.83
N LEU A 173 -11.68 1.40 -13.12
CA LEU A 173 -10.38 1.19 -13.74
C LEU A 173 -9.98 2.47 -14.48
N ASN A 174 -9.05 3.23 -13.91
CA ASN A 174 -8.50 4.43 -14.54
C ASN A 174 -7.27 4.07 -15.39
N ALA A 175 -7.30 4.36 -16.69
CA ALA A 175 -6.25 3.97 -17.62
C ALA A 175 -4.89 4.64 -17.33
N GLU A 176 -4.88 5.91 -16.93
CA GLU A 176 -3.64 6.63 -16.62
C GLU A 176 -2.96 6.04 -15.38
N TRP A 177 -3.72 5.85 -14.30
CA TRP A 177 -3.19 5.22 -13.09
C TRP A 177 -2.76 3.78 -13.33
N PHE A 178 -3.51 3.03 -14.12
CA PHE A 178 -3.14 1.66 -14.51
C PHE A 178 -1.78 1.63 -15.22
N GLN A 179 -1.56 2.49 -16.22
CA GLN A 179 -0.29 2.53 -16.96
C GLN A 179 0.87 2.96 -16.06
N LYS A 180 0.67 3.97 -15.20
CA LYS A 180 1.67 4.42 -14.23
C LYS A 180 2.04 3.32 -13.22
N THR A 181 1.06 2.57 -12.72
CA THR A 181 1.30 1.44 -11.82
C THR A 181 2.05 0.31 -12.53
N GLU A 182 1.69 -0.01 -13.78
CA GLU A 182 2.38 -1.02 -14.58
C GLU A 182 3.87 -0.64 -14.80
N GLU A 183 4.13 0.60 -15.21
CA GLU A 183 5.49 1.10 -15.40
C GLU A 183 6.32 1.02 -14.12
N LEU A 184 5.71 1.37 -12.97
CA LEU A 184 6.35 1.26 -11.66
C LEU A 184 6.71 -0.19 -11.30
N ILE A 185 5.82 -1.16 -11.58
CA ILE A 185 6.13 -2.58 -11.36
C ILE A 185 7.29 -3.03 -12.23
N PHE A 186 7.28 -2.72 -13.53
CA PHE A 186 8.39 -3.10 -14.41
C PHE A 186 9.71 -2.45 -13.98
N THR A 187 9.66 -1.21 -13.50
CA THR A 187 10.83 -0.54 -12.92
C THR A 187 11.37 -1.29 -11.71
N ILE A 188 10.50 -1.77 -10.81
CA ILE A 188 10.89 -2.58 -9.65
C ILE A 188 11.52 -3.90 -10.08
N LEU A 189 10.91 -4.61 -11.04
CA LEU A 189 11.45 -5.88 -11.54
C LEU A 189 12.82 -5.70 -12.22
N ASN A 190 12.98 -4.63 -13.01
CA ASN A 190 14.27 -4.27 -13.60
C ASN A 190 15.32 -3.95 -12.52
N TYR A 191 14.93 -3.26 -11.44
CA TYR A 191 15.83 -2.98 -10.32
C TYR A 191 16.29 -4.27 -9.61
N ILE A 192 15.38 -5.23 -9.42
CA ILE A 192 15.69 -6.54 -8.84
C ILE A 192 16.68 -7.31 -9.73
N GLU A 193 16.42 -7.37 -11.04
CA GLU A 193 17.30 -8.01 -12.02
C GLU A 193 18.73 -7.43 -11.97
N ASN A 194 18.83 -6.10 -12.07
CA ASN A 194 20.10 -5.38 -12.01
C ASN A 194 20.82 -5.64 -10.67
N SER A 195 20.08 -5.65 -9.55
CA SER A 195 20.64 -5.95 -8.23
C SER A 195 21.17 -7.38 -8.12
N ASN A 196 20.49 -8.37 -8.68
CA ASN A 196 20.95 -9.76 -8.74
C ASN A 196 22.24 -9.91 -9.56
N GLN A 197 22.43 -9.07 -10.58
CA GLN A 197 23.67 -9.03 -11.37
C GLN A 197 24.79 -8.21 -10.70
N GLY A 198 24.56 -7.64 -9.52
CA GLY A 198 25.52 -6.77 -8.83
C GLY A 198 25.62 -5.36 -9.44
N VAL A 199 24.72 -5.00 -10.35
CA VAL A 199 24.63 -3.68 -10.99
C VAL A 199 23.56 -2.86 -10.27
N ILE A 200 23.90 -2.21 -9.15
CA ILE A 200 22.92 -1.38 -8.44
C ILE A 200 22.94 0.03 -9.05
N PRO A 201 21.79 0.55 -9.55
CA PRO A 201 21.71 1.93 -10.01
C PRO A 201 22.20 2.90 -8.93
N LYS A 202 23.07 3.83 -9.31
CA LYS A 202 23.51 4.90 -8.40
C LYS A 202 22.33 5.82 -8.13
N THR A 203 22.15 6.17 -6.86
CA THR A 203 21.21 7.20 -6.41
C THR A 203 22.00 8.33 -5.76
N ASN A 204 21.35 9.44 -5.46
CA ASN A 204 21.92 10.54 -4.68
C ASN A 204 22.10 10.20 -3.19
N ASN A 205 22.04 8.90 -2.82
CA ASN A 205 22.20 8.37 -1.46
C ASN A 205 21.31 9.08 -0.42
N THR A 206 20.17 9.65 -0.85
CA THR A 206 19.23 10.36 0.01
C THR A 206 17.83 9.92 -0.31
N LEU A 207 17.07 9.51 0.71
CA LEU A 207 15.67 9.14 0.61
C LEU A 207 14.83 10.10 1.45
N THR A 208 13.86 10.76 0.81
CA THR A 208 12.80 11.47 1.53
C THR A 208 11.62 10.52 1.72
N PHE A 209 11.14 10.36 2.95
CA PHE A 209 10.00 9.50 3.26
C PHE A 209 9.08 10.15 4.31
N TYR A 210 7.85 9.67 4.34
CA TYR A 210 6.78 10.13 5.22
C TYR A 210 6.54 9.08 6.30
N LYS A 211 7.01 9.34 7.51
CA LYS A 211 6.92 8.44 8.66
C LYS A 211 5.56 8.60 9.33
N TYR A 212 4.84 7.50 9.50
CA TYR A 212 3.57 7.48 10.23
C TYR A 212 3.71 8.06 11.65
N LEU A 213 2.74 8.91 12.04
CA LEU A 213 2.61 9.44 13.40
C LEU A 213 1.36 8.89 14.09
N GLU A 214 0.19 9.18 13.53
CA GLU A 214 -1.10 8.81 14.13
C GLU A 214 -2.23 8.76 13.09
N ALA A 215 -3.34 8.15 13.49
CA ALA A 215 -4.60 8.13 12.74
C ALA A 215 -5.55 9.16 13.32
N ILE A 216 -6.17 9.96 12.46
CA ILE A 216 -7.14 10.98 12.85
C ILE A 216 -8.52 10.53 12.40
N ASP A 217 -9.47 10.37 13.32
CA ASP A 217 -10.88 10.10 12.98
C ASP A 217 -11.60 11.38 12.55
N TYR A 218 -12.73 11.20 11.89
CA TYR A 218 -13.73 12.23 11.70
C TYR A 218 -14.32 12.69 13.04
N PRO A 219 -14.67 13.98 13.17
CA PRO A 219 -15.56 14.43 14.23
C PRO A 219 -16.90 13.69 14.14
N ARG A 220 -17.32 13.05 15.24
CA ARG A 220 -18.54 12.24 15.34
C ARG A 220 -19.35 12.59 16.57
N ASN A 221 -20.66 12.34 16.51
CA ASN A 221 -21.54 12.44 17.67
C ASN A 221 -21.47 11.17 18.54
N ALA A 222 -22.22 11.16 19.64
CA ALA A 222 -22.28 10.01 20.55
C ALA A 222 -22.85 8.72 19.91
N ALA A 223 -23.57 8.82 18.80
CA ALA A 223 -24.07 7.69 18.03
C ALA A 223 -23.08 7.20 16.96
N GLY A 224 -21.92 7.84 16.82
CA GLY A 224 -20.89 7.50 15.82
C GLY A 224 -21.12 8.11 14.43
N GLU A 225 -22.15 8.96 14.26
CA GLU A 225 -22.44 9.62 13.00
C GLU A 225 -21.50 10.79 12.76
N LEU A 226 -21.14 11.03 11.49
CA LEU A 226 -20.26 12.13 11.09
C LEU A 226 -20.88 13.49 11.46
N GLN A 227 -20.06 14.37 12.00
CA GLN A 227 -20.42 15.77 12.30
C GLN A 227 -19.67 16.76 11.41
N ALA A 228 -18.65 16.29 10.69
CA ALA A 228 -17.87 17.09 9.77
C ALA A 228 -17.34 16.26 8.61
N MET A 229 -17.03 16.95 7.51
CA MET A 229 -16.34 16.42 6.32
C MET A 229 -14.91 16.95 6.25
N ILE A 230 -14.06 16.37 5.40
CA ILE A 230 -12.75 16.97 5.11
C ILE A 230 -12.95 18.39 4.58
N HIS A 231 -12.21 19.34 5.14
CA HIS A 231 -12.32 20.72 4.70
C HIS A 231 -11.86 20.86 3.24
N PRO A 232 -12.56 21.63 2.37
CA PRO A 232 -12.22 21.74 0.95
C PRO A 232 -10.80 22.23 0.66
N ARG A 233 -10.20 22.98 1.59
CA ARG A 233 -8.79 23.40 1.47
C ARG A 233 -7.79 22.28 1.76
N LEU A 234 -8.18 21.18 2.39
CA LEU A 234 -7.33 20.03 2.70
C LEU A 234 -7.60 18.84 1.76
N GLN A 235 -8.82 18.73 1.23
CA GLN A 235 -9.20 17.65 0.31
C GLN A 235 -8.20 17.50 -0.85
N PHE A 236 -7.75 16.26 -1.08
CA PHE A 236 -6.76 15.90 -2.12
C PHE A 236 -5.37 16.53 -1.98
N ARG A 237 -5.00 17.03 -0.81
CA ARG A 237 -3.66 17.58 -0.54
C ARG A 237 -2.76 16.61 0.21
N ASP A 238 -2.86 15.32 -0.11
CA ASP A 238 -1.97 14.31 0.44
C ASP A 238 -0.50 14.71 0.19
N TYR A 239 0.36 14.51 1.20
CA TYR A 239 1.78 14.90 1.21
C TYR A 239 2.09 16.40 1.20
N GLU A 240 1.09 17.29 1.15
CA GLU A 240 1.28 18.73 1.39
C GLU A 240 1.37 19.02 2.90
N PRO A 241 2.11 20.07 3.30
CA PRO A 241 2.19 20.46 4.71
C PRO A 241 0.83 20.96 5.23
N LEU A 242 0.45 20.51 6.44
CA LEU A 242 -0.65 21.02 7.24
C LEU A 242 -0.07 21.68 8.50
N ASN A 243 -0.26 22.99 8.64
CA ASN A 243 0.29 23.81 9.72
C ASN A 243 -0.74 24.04 10.84
N PRO A 244 -0.29 24.21 12.10
CA PRO A 244 -1.18 24.57 13.20
C PRO A 244 -2.10 25.76 12.86
N GLY A 245 -3.40 25.61 13.11
CA GLY A 245 -4.42 26.61 12.80
C GLY A 245 -5.03 26.52 11.40
N GLU A 246 -4.49 25.72 10.49
CA GLU A 246 -5.10 25.49 9.17
C GLU A 246 -6.36 24.61 9.27
N PRO A 247 -7.38 24.84 8.41
CA PRO A 247 -8.65 24.14 8.50
C PRO A 247 -8.55 22.70 8.00
N MET A 248 -8.92 21.75 8.85
CA MET A 248 -8.84 20.31 8.60
C MET A 248 -10.22 19.70 8.29
N PHE A 249 -11.24 20.07 9.07
CA PHE A 249 -12.62 19.63 8.84
C PHE A 249 -13.56 20.82 8.64
N LEU A 250 -14.70 20.55 8.01
CA LEU A 250 -15.83 21.46 7.87
C LEU A 250 -17.07 20.78 8.46
N THR A 251 -17.63 21.35 9.53
CA THR A 251 -18.85 20.83 10.15
C THR A 251 -20.04 20.94 9.20
N LEU A 252 -21.11 20.18 9.46
CA LEU A 252 -22.32 20.21 8.63
C LEU A 252 -23.05 21.57 8.63
N ASP A 253 -22.83 22.40 9.65
CA ASP A 253 -23.31 23.79 9.73
C ASP A 253 -22.30 24.83 9.19
N GLY A 254 -21.20 24.39 8.57
CA GLY A 254 -20.27 25.23 7.82
C GLY A 254 -19.16 25.87 8.64
N GLN A 255 -18.90 25.42 9.87
CA GLN A 255 -17.78 25.89 10.70
C GLN A 255 -16.50 25.09 10.42
N ALA A 256 -15.38 25.79 10.29
CA ALA A 256 -14.09 25.14 10.10
C ALA A 256 -13.51 24.66 11.44
N ILE A 257 -13.04 23.42 11.48
CA ILE A 257 -12.26 22.87 12.60
C ILE A 257 -10.80 22.86 12.17
N ALA A 258 -9.99 23.66 12.85
CA ALA A 258 -8.57 23.79 12.57
C ALA A 258 -7.74 22.67 13.19
N TYR A 259 -6.62 22.33 12.56
CA TYR A 259 -5.60 21.46 13.12
C TYR A 259 -4.97 22.09 14.38
N GLN A 260 -5.02 21.37 15.49
CA GLN A 260 -4.60 21.84 16.83
C GLN A 260 -3.21 21.34 17.25
N GLY A 261 -2.46 20.69 16.37
CA GLY A 261 -1.11 20.23 16.71
C GLY A 261 -0.12 21.38 16.86
N THR A 262 1.09 21.06 17.31
CA THR A 262 2.13 22.06 17.62
C THR A 262 3.20 22.21 16.53
N SER A 263 3.19 21.33 15.53
CA SER A 263 4.14 21.32 14.41
C SER A 263 3.44 20.95 13.11
N THR A 264 4.09 21.29 11.99
CA THR A 264 3.64 20.89 10.65
C THR A 264 3.65 19.37 10.50
N VAL A 265 2.55 18.83 9.98
CA VAL A 265 2.42 17.42 9.59
C VAL A 265 2.13 17.30 8.10
N TYR A 266 2.20 16.10 7.55
CA TYR A 266 1.93 15.82 6.15
C TYR A 266 0.84 14.74 6.07
N PRO A 267 -0.44 15.12 5.92
CA PRO A 267 -1.52 14.16 5.89
C PRO A 267 -1.46 13.25 4.66
N ILE A 268 -1.85 11.99 4.82
CA ILE A 268 -1.99 11.01 3.74
C ILE A 268 -3.28 10.21 3.92
N PHE A 269 -3.71 9.49 2.89
CA PHE A 269 -5.01 8.80 2.84
C PHE A 269 -6.16 9.75 3.21
N ILE A 270 -6.07 11.02 2.79
CA ILE A 270 -7.10 12.01 3.05
C ILE A 270 -8.39 11.57 2.37
N ASN A 271 -9.41 11.31 3.17
CA ASN A 271 -10.73 10.91 2.69
C ASN A 271 -10.76 9.56 1.94
N GLU A 272 -10.04 8.55 2.43
CA GLU A 272 -10.13 7.19 1.91
C GLU A 272 -11.50 6.56 2.22
N ALA A 273 -12.22 6.14 1.17
CA ALA A 273 -13.56 5.57 1.28
C ALA A 273 -13.62 4.33 2.20
N ALA A 274 -12.63 3.43 2.11
CA ALA A 274 -12.57 2.23 2.94
C ALA A 274 -12.27 2.51 4.43
N TYR A 275 -11.91 3.74 4.80
CA TYR A 275 -11.48 4.10 6.14
C TYR A 275 -12.58 4.74 6.99
N TYR A 276 -13.72 5.08 6.39
CA TYR A 276 -14.90 5.55 7.11
C TYR A 276 -15.40 4.58 8.18
N GLU A 277 -15.42 3.28 7.88
CA GLU A 277 -15.79 2.22 8.84
C GLU A 277 -14.74 2.03 9.95
N LYS A 278 -13.49 2.44 9.68
CA LYS A 278 -12.34 2.25 10.57
C LYS A 278 -12.14 3.43 11.52
N GLY A 279 -12.95 4.48 11.38
CA GLY A 279 -12.78 5.72 12.14
C GLY A 279 -11.50 6.46 11.76
N ILE A 280 -11.19 6.54 10.47
CA ILE A 280 -9.97 7.18 9.98
C ILE A 280 -10.32 8.13 8.83
N ALA A 281 -10.10 9.41 9.04
CA ALA A 281 -10.23 10.46 8.04
C ALA A 281 -8.96 10.68 7.23
N MET A 282 -7.80 10.55 7.90
CA MET A 282 -6.46 10.64 7.34
C MET A 282 -5.45 10.08 8.33
N TYR A 283 -4.23 9.84 7.87
CA TYR A 283 -3.07 9.62 8.74
C TYR A 283 -2.18 10.85 8.72
N PHE A 284 -1.66 11.23 9.89
CA PHE A 284 -0.58 12.21 9.97
C PHE A 284 0.76 11.52 9.81
N THR A 285 1.65 12.20 9.09
CA THR A 285 3.04 11.77 8.91
C THR A 285 4.02 12.91 9.14
N GLU A 286 5.24 12.54 9.47
CA GLU A 286 6.40 13.43 9.50
C GLU A 286 7.27 13.19 8.26
N LYS A 287 7.63 14.25 7.55
CA LYS A 287 8.58 14.18 6.44
C LYS A 287 10.01 14.11 6.97
N GLN A 288 10.71 13.03 6.68
CA GLN A 288 12.09 12.78 7.09
C GLN A 288 13.00 12.56 5.88
N GLN A 289 14.31 12.72 6.10
CA GLN A 289 15.36 12.38 5.14
C GLN A 289 16.32 11.38 5.76
N LEU A 290 16.73 10.39 4.97
CA LEU A 290 17.70 9.36 5.35
C LEU A 290 18.81 9.30 4.31
N SER A 291 20.06 9.26 4.78
CA SER A 291 21.21 8.92 3.94
C SER A 291 21.33 7.40 3.80
N ILE A 292 21.50 6.91 2.57
CA ILE A 292 21.49 5.48 2.19
C ILE A 292 22.86 5.00 1.71
#